data_AF-A0A7X9IHP8-F1
#
_entry.id   AF-A0A7X9IHP8-F1
#
_cell.length_a   1.000
_cell.length_b   1.000
_cell.length_c   1.000
_cell.angle_alpha   90.00
_cell.angle_beta   90.00
_cell.angle_gamma   90.00
#
_symmetry.space_group_name_H-M   'P 1'
#
loop_
_entity.id
_entity.type
_entity.pdbx_description
1 polymer ?
#
loop_
_entity_poly.entity_id
_entity_poly.type
_entity_poly.pdbx_seq_one_letter_code
_entity_poly.pdbx_strand_id
1 'polypeptide(L)' 'MSTTDSRRITADMTLLDVVHAHPATEPVFRSRDAAAGVCLLCTALFDSIETVAARHHLDLAALLADLENAAQAPPPR' A
#
# COMPACT_ATOMS: atom_id res chain seq x y z
N MET A 1 15.28 -10.27 -20.48
CA MET A 1 15.26 -9.86 -19.07
C MET A 1 13.98 -10.42 -18.48
N SER A 2 14.09 -11.59 -17.85
CA SER A 2 12.95 -12.34 -17.32
C SER A 2 12.89 -12.16 -15.82
N THR A 3 11.84 -11.52 -15.34
CA THR A 3 11.29 -11.74 -14.00
C THR A 3 9.79 -11.50 -14.12
N THR A 4 9.03 -12.57 -14.32
CA THR A 4 7.58 -12.56 -14.07
C THR A 4 7.41 -12.31 -12.57
N ASP A 5 7.17 -11.06 -12.20
CA ASP A 5 6.91 -10.67 -10.81
C ASP A 5 5.47 -11.05 -10.49
N SER A 6 5.26 -12.14 -9.73
CA SER A 6 3.94 -12.55 -9.24
C SER A 6 3.46 -11.71 -8.06
N ARG A 7 3.88 -10.43 -7.96
CA ARG A 7 3.33 -9.51 -6.95
C ARG A 7 1.86 -9.26 -7.24
N ARG A 8 1.05 -9.32 -6.19
CA ARG A 8 -0.36 -8.92 -6.23
C ARG A 8 -0.51 -7.41 -6.17
N ILE A 9 0.47 -6.74 -5.54
CA ILE A 9 0.45 -5.30 -5.33
C ILE A 9 1.67 -4.67 -5.98
N THR A 10 1.44 -3.71 -6.86
CA THR A 10 2.46 -2.96 -7.59
C THR A 10 2.40 -1.47 -7.23
N ALA A 11 3.49 -0.75 -7.49
CA ALA A 11 3.64 0.64 -7.05
C ALA A 11 2.70 1.64 -7.76
N ASP A 12 2.23 1.27 -8.96
CA ASP A 12 1.32 2.04 -9.79
C ASP A 12 -0.15 1.93 -9.37
N MET A 13 -0.51 0.92 -8.55
CA MET A 13 -1.86 0.80 -8.00
C MET A 13 -2.18 1.94 -7.05
N THR A 14 -3.44 2.38 -7.04
CA THR A 14 -3.91 3.38 -6.08
C THR A 14 -4.12 2.75 -4.70
N LEU A 15 -4.08 3.58 -3.64
CA LEU A 15 -4.42 3.14 -2.29
C LEU A 15 -5.81 2.48 -2.26
N LEU A 16 -6.78 3.08 -2.97
CA LEU A 16 -8.14 2.54 -3.12
C LEU A 16 -8.15 1.16 -3.77
N ASP A 17 -7.48 0.98 -4.90
CA ASP A 17 -7.44 -0.31 -5.61
C ASP A 17 -6.92 -1.42 -4.69
N VAL A 18 -5.87 -1.11 -3.92
CA VAL A 18 -5.23 -2.05 -3.00
C VAL A 18 -6.14 -2.40 -1.83
N VAL A 19 -6.75 -1.43 -1.15
CA VAL A 19 -7.65 -1.75 -0.02
C VAL A 19 -8.95 -2.43 -0.49
N HIS A 20 -9.41 -2.13 -1.71
CA HIS A 20 -10.58 -2.76 -2.30
C HIS A 20 -10.31 -4.24 -2.65
N ALA A 21 -9.17 -4.53 -3.30
CA ALA A 21 -8.76 -5.89 -3.64
C ALA A 21 -8.29 -6.69 -2.41
N HIS A 22 -7.67 -6.02 -1.44
CA HIS A 22 -7.05 -6.63 -0.27
C HIS A 22 -7.37 -5.83 1.01
N PRO A 23 -8.57 -5.97 1.62
CA PRO A 23 -8.96 -5.19 2.80
C PRO A 23 -8.00 -5.34 4.00
N ALA A 24 -7.28 -6.46 4.11
CA ALA A 24 -6.26 -6.69 5.12
C ALA A 24 -5.07 -5.71 5.04
N THR A 25 -4.93 -4.95 3.96
CA THR A 25 -3.88 -3.94 3.77
C THR A 25 -4.21 -2.59 4.40
N GLU A 26 -5.47 -2.28 4.76
CA GLU A 26 -5.82 -1.01 5.38
C GLU A 26 -4.97 -0.69 6.64
N PRO A 27 -4.77 -1.63 7.59
CA PRO A 27 -3.91 -1.38 8.76
C PRO A 27 -2.46 -1.03 8.39
N VAL A 28 -1.96 -1.55 7.26
CA VAL A 28 -0.62 -1.21 6.76
C VAL A 28 -0.58 0.27 6.41
N PHE A 29 -1.55 0.83 5.68
CA PHE A 29 -1.58 2.27 5.42
C PHE A 29 -1.75 3.10 6.70
N ARG A 30 -2.67 2.70 7.59
CA ARG A 30 -2.93 3.40 8.86
C ARG A 30 -1.70 3.55 9.75
N SER A 31 -0.87 2.52 9.81
CA SER A 31 0.36 2.57 10.62
C SER A 31 1.43 3.54 10.08
N ARG A 32 1.24 4.08 8.87
CA ARG A 32 2.13 5.07 8.24
C ARG A 32 1.58 6.48 8.39
N ASP A 33 0.32 6.65 8.81
CA ASP A 33 -0.31 7.95 8.99
C ASP A 33 0.51 8.85 9.93
N ALA A 34 1.08 8.29 11.00
CA ALA A 34 1.94 9.02 11.93
C ALA A 34 3.25 9.51 11.28
N ALA A 35 3.86 8.69 10.42
CA ALA A 35 5.08 9.05 9.70
C ALA A 35 4.78 10.05 8.56
N ALA A 36 3.64 9.90 7.89
CA ALA A 36 3.17 10.77 6.82
C ALA A 36 2.64 12.14 7.32
N GLY A 37 2.32 12.24 8.62
CA GLY A 37 1.73 13.42 9.25
C GLY A 37 0.26 13.66 8.89
N VAL A 38 -0.36 12.76 8.14
CA VAL A 38 -1.75 12.86 7.64
C VAL A 38 -2.36 11.46 7.54
N CYS A 39 -3.69 11.38 7.49
CA CYS A 39 -4.38 10.16 7.11
C CYS A 39 -4.19 9.89 5.61
N LEU A 40 -3.41 8.86 5.25
CA LEU A 40 -3.10 8.51 3.87
C LEU A 40 -4.37 8.15 3.09
N LEU A 41 -5.23 7.33 3.68
CA LEU A 41 -6.51 6.92 3.10
C LEU A 41 -7.56 8.04 3.01
N CYS A 42 -7.32 9.19 3.66
CA CYS A 42 -8.20 10.34 3.60
C CYS A 42 -7.71 11.37 2.58
N THR A 43 -6.40 11.52 2.44
CA THR A 43 -5.77 12.63 1.69
C THR A 43 -5.18 12.19 0.36
N ALA A 44 -4.89 10.90 0.19
CA ALA A 44 -4.19 10.33 -0.96
C ALA A 44 -4.84 9.03 -1.46
N LEU A 45 -6.13 8.83 -1.17
CA LEU A 45 -6.86 7.58 -1.49
C LEU A 45 -6.78 7.18 -2.97
N PHE A 46 -6.75 8.17 -3.86
CA PHE A 46 -6.71 7.98 -5.31
C PHE A 46 -5.30 8.13 -5.91
N ASP A 47 -4.28 8.41 -5.08
CA ASP A 47 -2.89 8.48 -5.52
C ASP A 47 -2.28 7.08 -5.57
N SER A 48 -1.28 6.89 -6.43
CA SER A 48 -0.52 5.65 -6.50
C SER A 48 0.36 5.45 -5.27
N ILE A 49 0.68 4.20 -4.93
CA ILE A 49 1.58 3.87 -3.81
C ILE A 49 2.94 4.57 -3.98
N GLU A 50 3.49 4.60 -5.20
CA GLU A 50 4.73 5.31 -5.51
C GLU A 50 4.63 6.81 -5.22
N THR A 51 3.54 7.45 -5.66
CA THR A 51 3.31 8.88 -5.44
C THR A 51 3.20 9.20 -3.94
N VAL A 52 2.46 8.38 -3.20
CA VAL A 52 2.32 8.51 -1.75
C VAL A 52 3.65 8.36 -1.03
N ALA A 53 4.43 7.33 -1.39
CA ALA A 53 5.73 7.11 -0.77
C ALA A 53 6.69 8.29 -1.03
N ALA A 54 6.74 8.79 -2.27
CA ALA A 54 7.57 9.94 -2.62
C ALA A 54 7.13 11.22 -1.88
N ARG A 55 5.81 11.51 -1.87
CA ARG A 55 5.23 12.72 -1.27
C ARG A 55 5.39 12.78 0.26
N HIS A 56 5.29 11.63 0.92
CA HIS A 56 5.34 11.53 2.37
C HIS A 56 6.67 10.99 2.90
N HIS A 57 7.69 10.88 2.04
CA HIS A 57 9.02 10.38 2.39
C HIS A 57 9.01 8.99 3.05
N LEU A 58 8.12 8.11 2.59
CA LEU A 58 8.02 6.74 3.06
C LEU A 58 8.95 5.84 2.23
N ASP A 59 9.46 4.77 2.84
CA ASP A 59 10.18 3.73 2.12
C ASP A 59 9.20 2.91 1.25
N LEU A 60 9.26 3.12 -0.06
CA LEU A 60 8.41 2.42 -1.03
C LEU A 60 8.62 0.91 -1.01
N ALA A 61 9.86 0.44 -0.88
CA ALA A 61 10.15 -0.99 -0.90
C ALA A 61 9.60 -1.69 0.36
N ALA A 62 9.78 -1.06 1.53
CA ALA A 62 9.21 -1.55 2.78
C ALA A 62 7.67 -1.51 2.77
N LEU A 63 7.07 -0.45 2.22
CA LEU A 63 5.62 -0.34 2.09
C LEU A 63 5.05 -1.46 1.21
N LEU A 64 5.62 -1.69 0.02
CA LEU A 64 5.18 -2.75 -0.88
C LEU A 64 5.35 -4.15 -0.26
N ALA A 65 6.44 -4.39 0.47
CA ALA A 65 6.65 -5.66 1.15
C ALA A 65 5.57 -5.94 2.21
N ASP A 66 5.25 -4.95 3.04
CA ASP A 66 4.24 -5.10 4.09
C ASP A 66 2.82 -5.23 3.52
N LEU A 67 2.53 -4.53 2.41
CA LEU A 67 1.26 -4.68 1.68
C LEU A 67 1.11 -6.09 1.10
N GLU A 68 2.15 -6.62 0.46
CA GLU A 68 2.13 -7.98 -0.11
C GLU A 68 2.01 -9.06 0.98
N ASN A 69 2.62 -8.84 2.14
CA ASN A 69 2.47 -9.72 3.31
C ASN A 69 1.03 -9.69 3.85
N ALA A 70 0.43 -8.50 3.98
CA ALA A 70 -0.94 -8.34 4.44
C ALA A 70 -1.97 -8.91 3.45
N ALA A 71 -1.72 -8.79 2.14
CA ALA A 71 -2.58 -9.32 1.09
C ALA A 71 -2.65 -10.87 1.07
N GLN A 72 -1.69 -11.55 1.68
CA GLN A 72 -1.70 -13.00 1.87
C GLN A 72 -2.57 -13.45 3.04
N ALA A 73 -2.87 -12.55 3.98
CA ALA A 73 -3.66 -12.91 5.14
C ALA A 73 -5.12 -13.21 4.71
N PRO A 74 -5.72 -14.31 5.19
CA PRO A 74 -7.12 -14.57 4.96
C PRO A 74 -7.95 -13.40 5.55
N PRO A 75 -9.04 -12.97 4.88
CA PRO A 75 -9.85 -11.86 5.35
C PRO A 75 -10.38 -12.17 6.77
N PRO A 76 -10.44 -11.17 7.67
CA PRO A 76 -11.09 -11.35 8.97
C PRO A 76 -12.56 -11.75 8.74
N ARG A 77 -13.01 -12.80 9.43
CA ARG A 77 -14.39 -13.33 9.37
C ARG A 77 -15.37 -12.50 10.18
#